data_AF-A0A0F9J6A8-F1
#
_entry.id   AF-A0A0F9J6A8-F1
#
_cell.length_a   1.000
_cell.length_b   1.000
_cell.length_c   1.000
_cell.angle_alpha   90.00
_cell.angle_beta   90.00
_cell.angle_gamma   90.00
#
_symmetry.space_group_name_H-M   'P 1'
#
loop_
_entity.id
_entity.type
_entity.pdbx_description
1 polymer ?
#
loop_
_entity_poly.entity_id
_entity_poly.type
_entity_poly.pdbx_seq_one_letter_code
_entity_poly.pdbx_strand_id
1 'polypeptide(L)'
;MAELNENAITRLATITGIDATTVAVTTLFTVPTGKTMIPMHVVIRVTAFTSGGKGVQAVASFGGNSATFDDFLNTQTYTVAAANTFQKDEPDTAELVTQAAADVFSIIIETASDATVEVWAVDLFGHLV
;
A
#
# COMPACT_ATOMS: atom_id res chain seq x y z
N MET A 1 6.41 -6.45 20.83
CA MET A 1 5.58 -5.90 19.73
C MET A 1 4.59 -6.92 19.18
N ALA A 2 4.92 -8.22 19.10
CA ALA A 2 3.98 -9.25 18.62
C ALA A 2 2.60 -9.20 19.31
N GLU A 3 2.55 -9.15 20.64
CA GLU A 3 1.28 -9.06 21.38
C GLU A 3 0.47 -7.80 21.06
N LEU A 4 1.11 -6.67 20.73
CA LEU A 4 0.38 -5.44 20.39
C LEU A 4 -0.21 -5.55 18.98
N ASN A 5 0.53 -6.12 18.04
CA ASN A 5 0.07 -6.33 16.67
C ASN A 5 -1.07 -7.34 16.58
N GLU A 6 -1.25 -8.19 17.60
CA GLU A 6 -2.33 -9.17 17.67
C GLU A 6 -3.58 -8.65 18.40
N ASN A 7 -3.42 -7.67 19.28
CA ASN A 7 -4.52 -7.16 20.13
C ASN A 7 -5.02 -5.76 19.73
N ALA A 8 -4.38 -5.10 18.76
CA ALA A 8 -4.76 -3.76 18.32
C ALA A 8 -4.37 -3.51 16.85
N ILE A 9 -5.07 -2.55 16.23
CA ILE A 9 -4.62 -1.97 14.95
C ILE A 9 -3.31 -1.22 15.22
N THR A 10 -2.25 -1.66 14.57
CA THR A 10 -0.90 -1.12 14.70
C THR A 10 -0.33 -0.81 13.34
N ARG A 11 0.73 0.01 13.30
CA ARG A 11 1.54 0.14 12.10
C ARG A 11 2.39 -1.13 11.93
N LEU A 12 2.05 -1.93 10.94
CA LEU A 12 2.71 -3.19 10.63
C LEU A 12 4.03 -2.97 9.89
N ALA A 13 4.06 -2.01 8.97
CA ALA A 13 5.25 -1.69 8.18
C ALA A 13 5.31 -0.21 7.77
N THR A 14 6.53 0.27 7.56
CA THR A 14 6.84 1.50 6.83
C THR A 14 7.86 1.16 5.77
N ILE A 15 7.50 1.30 4.50
CA ILE A 15 8.42 1.13 3.36
C ILE A 15 8.70 2.51 2.77
N THR A 16 9.96 2.82 2.50
CA THR A 16 10.39 4.11 1.96
C THR A 16 11.19 3.92 0.69
N GLY A 17 11.23 4.93 -0.17
CA GLY A 17 12.08 4.88 -1.37
C GLY A 17 11.42 4.17 -2.55
N ILE A 18 10.09 4.07 -2.55
CA ILE A 18 9.34 3.50 -3.67
C ILE A 18 9.36 4.53 -4.81
N ASP A 19 9.94 4.16 -5.94
CA ASP A 19 10.00 5.00 -7.14
C ASP A 19 8.68 4.95 -7.91
N ALA A 20 7.91 6.04 -7.85
CA ALA A 20 6.62 6.16 -8.52
C ALA A 20 6.74 6.50 -10.03
N THR A 21 7.96 6.66 -10.55
CA THR A 21 8.25 6.89 -11.97
C THR A 21 8.45 5.60 -12.75
N THR A 22 8.39 4.45 -12.07
CA THR A 22 8.57 3.12 -12.66
C THR A 22 7.40 2.21 -12.29
N VAL A 23 6.87 1.45 -13.26
CA VAL A 23 5.92 0.37 -13.01
C VAL A 23 6.67 -0.77 -12.30
N ALA A 24 6.38 -0.95 -11.02
CA ALA A 24 7.05 -1.94 -10.18
C ALA A 24 6.12 -2.43 -9.06
N VAL A 25 6.38 -3.65 -8.61
CA VAL A 25 5.76 -4.23 -7.41
C VAL A 25 6.75 -4.10 -6.26
N THR A 26 6.27 -3.61 -5.12
CA THR A 26 7.06 -3.53 -3.88
C THR A 26 6.33 -4.24 -2.76
N THR A 27 7.02 -5.18 -2.12
CA THR A 27 6.52 -5.86 -0.91
C THR A 27 6.41 -4.87 0.25
N LEU A 28 5.24 -4.83 0.89
CA LEU A 28 4.98 -4.04 2.09
C LEU A 28 5.12 -4.86 3.36
N PHE A 29 4.56 -6.08 3.35
CA PHE A 29 4.55 -6.94 4.52
C PHE A 29 4.42 -8.41 4.12
N THR A 30 5.17 -9.28 4.78
CA THR A 30 5.02 -10.74 4.66
C THR A 30 4.38 -11.26 5.94
N VAL A 31 3.26 -11.97 5.81
CA VAL A 31 2.52 -12.47 6.96
C VAL A 31 3.34 -13.56 7.66
N PRO A 32 3.62 -13.43 8.98
CA PRO A 32 4.36 -14.44 9.73
C PRO A 32 3.69 -15.81 9.69
N THR A 33 4.48 -16.88 9.80
CA THR A 33 3.97 -18.24 9.88
C THR A 33 3.00 -18.40 11.05
N GLY A 34 1.86 -19.06 10.79
CA GLY A 34 0.83 -19.33 11.82
C GLY A 34 0.00 -18.11 12.21
N LYS A 35 0.06 -17.02 11.43
CA LYS A 35 -0.75 -15.82 11.59
C LYS A 35 -1.54 -15.53 10.33
N THR A 36 -2.65 -14.84 10.49
CA THR A 36 -3.43 -14.20 9.43
C THR A 36 -3.35 -12.69 9.64
N MET A 37 -3.11 -11.94 8.58
CA MET A 37 -3.10 -10.48 8.63
C MET A 37 -4.42 -9.92 8.11
N ILE A 38 -4.93 -8.91 8.81
CA ILE A 38 -6.05 -8.09 8.37
C ILE A 38 -5.53 -6.67 8.11
N PRO A 39 -5.31 -6.26 6.84
CA PRO A 39 -5.00 -4.87 6.49
C PRO A 39 -6.21 -3.99 6.79
N MET A 40 -5.98 -2.82 7.37
CA MET A 40 -7.06 -1.88 7.72
C MET A 40 -6.87 -0.50 7.11
N HIS A 41 -5.63 -0.02 7.01
CA HIS A 41 -5.36 1.32 6.52
C HIS A 41 -3.99 1.42 5.85
N VAL A 42 -3.92 2.18 4.76
CA VAL A 42 -2.66 2.47 4.05
C VAL A 42 -2.52 3.98 3.83
N VAL A 43 -1.33 4.49 4.13
CA VAL A 43 -0.94 5.88 3.87
C VAL A 43 0.19 5.91 2.86
N ILE A 44 0.03 6.63 1.76
CA ILE A 44 1.14 7.01 0.86
C ILE A 44 1.53 8.46 1.16
N ARG A 45 2.82 8.69 1.37
CA ARG A 45 3.43 10.02 1.53
C ARG A 45 4.44 10.24 0.41
N VAL A 46 4.23 11.25 -0.42
CA VAL A 46 5.23 11.67 -1.42
C VAL A 46 6.38 12.36 -0.67
N THR A 47 7.55 11.74 -0.65
CA THR A 47 8.73 12.21 0.11
C THR A 47 9.70 13.02 -0.75
N ALA A 48 9.72 12.78 -2.06
CA ALA A 48 10.45 13.60 -3.01
C ALA A 48 9.64 13.77 -4.29
N PHE A 49 9.65 14.98 -4.85
CA PHE A 49 8.98 15.31 -6.10
C PHE A 49 9.69 16.46 -6.80
N THR A 50 9.99 16.33 -8.09
CA THR A 50 10.54 17.45 -8.87
C THR A 50 9.45 18.47 -9.12
N SER A 51 9.60 19.70 -8.59
CA SER A 51 8.59 20.74 -8.78
C SER A 51 8.43 21.12 -10.26
N GLY A 52 7.23 20.96 -10.78
CA GLY A 52 6.89 21.09 -12.19
C GLY A 52 5.68 20.20 -12.45
N GLY A 53 4.72 20.64 -13.26
CA GLY A 53 3.53 19.84 -13.51
C GLY A 53 3.90 18.52 -14.19
N LYS A 54 3.49 17.40 -13.61
CA LYS A 54 3.46 16.09 -14.28
C LYS A 54 2.22 16.00 -15.19
N GLY A 55 2.38 15.49 -16.39
CA GLY A 55 1.28 15.27 -17.34
C GLY A 55 0.51 13.98 -17.05
N VAL A 56 1.20 13.00 -16.45
CA VAL A 56 0.68 11.69 -16.07
C VAL A 56 0.93 11.45 -14.59
N GLN A 57 -0.12 11.10 -13.86
CA GLN A 57 -0.02 10.81 -12.44
C GLN A 57 0.21 9.31 -12.22
N ALA A 58 0.99 8.98 -11.18
CA ALA A 58 1.13 7.59 -10.79
C ALA A 58 -0.18 7.04 -10.22
N VAL A 59 -0.49 5.81 -10.61
CA VAL A 59 -1.65 5.04 -10.16
C VAL A 59 -1.12 3.79 -9.47
N ALA A 60 -1.66 3.50 -8.29
CA ALA A 60 -1.26 2.33 -7.52
C ALA A 60 -2.44 1.55 -6.95
N SER A 61 -2.19 0.25 -6.77
CA SER A 61 -3.10 -0.72 -6.18
C SER A 61 -2.39 -1.51 -5.07
N PHE A 62 -3.17 -2.11 -4.17
CA PHE A 62 -2.69 -2.83 -3.00
C PHE A 62 -3.33 -4.21 -2.87
N GLY A 63 -2.50 -5.21 -2.64
CA GLY A 63 -2.96 -6.58 -2.53
C GLY A 63 -1.80 -7.55 -2.62
N GLY A 64 -2.11 -8.79 -3.00
CA GLY A 64 -1.10 -9.84 -3.07
C GLY A 64 -1.67 -11.23 -3.25
N ASN A 65 -3.01 -11.36 -3.21
CA ASN A 65 -3.72 -12.62 -3.38
C ASN A 65 -4.32 -12.74 -4.79
N SER A 66 -4.52 -11.61 -5.49
CA SER A 66 -4.85 -11.53 -6.91
C SER A 66 -3.65 -11.10 -7.75
N ALA A 67 -3.62 -11.56 -9.01
CA ALA A 67 -2.68 -11.11 -10.03
C ALA A 67 -2.81 -9.60 -10.37
N THR A 68 -3.92 -8.97 -10.01
CA THR A 68 -4.19 -7.54 -10.21
C THR A 68 -3.88 -6.68 -8.98
N PHE A 69 -3.55 -7.28 -7.84
CA PHE A 69 -3.21 -6.55 -6.60
C PHE A 69 -4.26 -5.49 -6.20
N ASP A 70 -5.55 -5.74 -6.43
CA ASP A 70 -6.66 -4.84 -6.09
C ASP A 70 -7.54 -5.38 -4.93
N ASP A 71 -7.10 -6.48 -4.32
CA ASP A 71 -7.83 -7.20 -3.27
C ASP A 71 -8.14 -6.35 -2.05
N PHE A 72 -7.29 -5.38 -1.72
CA PHE A 72 -7.47 -4.58 -0.52
C PHE A 72 -8.59 -3.52 -0.66
N LEU A 73 -8.84 -3.02 -1.87
CA LEU A 73 -9.67 -1.83 -2.09
C LEU A 73 -10.63 -1.96 -3.28
N ASN A 74 -10.98 -3.18 -3.66
CA ASN A 74 -12.03 -3.52 -4.62
C ASN A 74 -12.13 -2.53 -5.80
N THR A 75 -11.09 -2.47 -6.62
CA THR A 75 -11.11 -1.76 -7.91
C THR A 75 -11.10 -0.22 -7.84
N GLN A 76 -10.44 0.39 -6.86
CA GLN A 76 -10.20 1.85 -6.88
C GLN A 76 -8.74 2.17 -7.18
N THR A 77 -8.52 2.71 -8.39
CA THR A 77 -7.24 3.30 -8.82
C THR A 77 -7.06 4.68 -8.20
N TYR A 78 -5.92 4.92 -7.54
CA TYR A 78 -5.68 6.20 -6.88
C TYR A 78 -4.63 7.04 -7.57
N THR A 79 -5.10 8.17 -8.07
CA THR A 79 -4.30 9.23 -8.64
C THR A 79 -3.63 10.02 -7.52
N VAL A 80 -2.34 9.76 -7.25
CA VAL A 80 -1.58 10.49 -6.23
C VAL A 80 -1.05 11.80 -6.84
N ALA A 81 -1.64 12.92 -6.46
CA ALA A 81 -1.17 14.23 -6.86
C ALA A 81 0.18 14.57 -6.19
N ALA A 82 0.96 15.42 -6.86
CA ALA A 82 2.23 15.91 -6.35
C ALA A 82 2.06 16.57 -4.96
N ALA A 83 2.94 16.22 -4.02
CA ALA A 83 2.99 16.77 -2.66
C ALA A 83 1.79 16.49 -1.73
N ASN A 84 1.00 15.45 -2.01
CA ASN A 84 -0.11 15.05 -1.13
C ASN A 84 0.21 13.85 -0.23
N THR A 85 -0.51 13.79 0.89
CA THR A 85 -0.71 12.56 1.66
C THR A 85 -1.98 11.88 1.15
N PHE A 86 -1.85 10.64 0.69
CA PHE A 86 -2.99 9.81 0.33
C PHE A 86 -3.28 8.84 1.46
N GLN A 87 -4.54 8.70 1.84
CA GLN A 87 -4.99 7.85 2.94
C GLN A 87 -6.17 7.02 2.47
N LYS A 88 -6.14 5.72 2.77
CA LYS A 88 -7.30 4.83 2.55
C LYS A 88 -7.50 3.86 3.69
N ASP A 89 -8.75 3.83 4.12
CA ASP A 89 -9.31 2.81 4.98
C ASP A 89 -9.89 1.67 4.13
N GLU A 90 -9.83 0.46 4.67
CA GLU A 90 -10.53 -0.72 4.18
C GLU A 90 -12.02 -0.39 3.95
N PRO A 91 -12.63 -0.84 2.83
CA PRO A 91 -14.00 -0.48 2.51
C PRO A 91 -14.96 -1.19 3.48
N ASP A 92 -15.98 -0.48 3.98
CA ASP A 92 -17.04 -1.06 4.82
C ASP A 92 -17.82 -2.12 4.03
N THR A 93 -17.34 -3.36 4.11
CA THR A 93 -17.84 -4.52 3.37
C THR A 93 -18.17 -5.65 4.34
N ALA A 94 -19.05 -6.56 3.92
CA ALA A 94 -19.50 -7.65 4.79
C ALA A 94 -18.39 -8.67 5.11
N GLU A 95 -17.28 -8.66 4.36
CA GLU A 95 -16.16 -9.59 4.52
C GLU A 95 -14.84 -8.80 4.50
N LEU A 96 -14.08 -8.91 5.60
CA LEU A 96 -12.77 -8.28 5.69
C LEU A 96 -11.78 -8.96 4.75
N VAL A 97 -10.93 -8.16 4.10
CA VAL A 97 -9.78 -8.68 3.37
C VAL A 97 -8.82 -9.35 4.35
N THR A 98 -8.41 -10.58 4.06
CA THR A 98 -7.45 -11.32 4.88
C THR A 98 -6.29 -11.82 4.03
N GLN A 99 -5.11 -11.89 4.65
CA GLN A 99 -3.88 -12.43 4.07
C GLN A 99 -3.43 -13.60 4.95
N ALA A 100 -3.34 -14.79 4.37
CA ALA A 100 -2.97 -16.01 5.07
C ALA A 100 -1.48 -16.02 5.44
N ALA A 101 -1.08 -16.99 6.26
CA ALA A 101 0.31 -17.16 6.63
C ALA A 101 1.21 -17.32 5.39
N ALA A 102 2.34 -16.61 5.37
CA ALA A 102 3.29 -16.50 4.26
C ALA A 102 2.82 -15.71 3.03
N ASP A 103 1.59 -15.18 3.02
CA ASP A 103 1.16 -14.26 1.97
C ASP A 103 1.99 -12.98 2.00
N VAL A 104 2.11 -12.35 0.83
CA VAL A 104 2.91 -11.14 0.63
C VAL A 104 1.99 -10.00 0.22
N PHE A 105 1.70 -9.11 1.16
CA PHE A 105 0.98 -7.89 0.88
C PHE A 105 1.92 -6.85 0.25
N SER A 106 1.52 -6.31 -0.88
CA SER A 106 2.35 -5.46 -1.75
C SER A 106 1.59 -4.24 -2.25
N ILE A 107 2.35 -3.25 -2.71
CA ILE A 107 1.87 -2.17 -3.58
C ILE A 107 2.39 -2.41 -4.99
N ILE A 108 1.53 -2.20 -5.97
CA ILE A 108 1.93 -2.11 -7.38
C ILE A 108 1.71 -0.70 -7.88
N ILE A 109 2.69 -0.16 -8.61
CA ILE A 109 2.50 1.04 -9.44
C ILE A 109 2.04 0.54 -10.81
N GLU A 110 0.76 0.71 -11.13
CA GLU A 110 0.17 0.24 -12.39
C GLU A 110 0.45 1.22 -13.53
N THR A 111 0.41 2.52 -13.21
CA THR A 111 0.78 3.59 -14.13
C THR A 111 1.87 4.41 -13.47
N ALA A 112 3.00 4.54 -14.14
CA ALA A 112 4.09 5.38 -13.68
C ALA A 112 3.78 6.87 -13.89
N SER A 113 4.23 7.68 -12.94
CA SER A 113 4.29 9.14 -13.09
C SER A 113 5.28 9.53 -14.19
N ASP A 114 4.97 10.57 -14.97
CA ASP A 114 5.93 11.15 -15.93
C ASP A 114 6.81 12.26 -15.32
N ALA A 115 6.77 12.43 -14.00
CA ALA A 115 7.67 13.31 -13.28
C ALA A 115 9.14 12.83 -13.37
N THR A 116 10.11 13.75 -13.33
CA THR A 116 11.54 13.40 -13.29
C THR A 116 11.93 12.69 -11.99
N VAL A 117 11.28 13.04 -10.88
CA VAL A 117 11.44 12.39 -9.57
C VAL A 117 10.08 12.35 -8.91
N GLU A 118 9.67 11.17 -8.46
CA GLU A 118 8.56 10.99 -7.54
C GLU A 118 8.83 9.77 -6.66
N VAL A 119 9.02 9.99 -5.36
CA VAL A 119 9.36 8.94 -4.40
C VAL A 119 8.33 8.91 -3.29
N TRP A 120 7.88 7.71 -2.95
CA TRP A 120 6.87 7.48 -1.93
C TRP A 120 7.46 6.80 -0.68
N ALA A 121 6.79 7.07 0.45
CA ALA A 121 6.81 6.25 1.65
C ALA A 121 5.40 5.73 1.91
N VAL A 122 5.29 4.45 2.25
CA VAL A 122 4.02 3.77 2.50
C VAL A 122 4.01 3.25 3.93
N ASP A 123 3.01 3.67 4.70
CA ASP A 123 2.71 3.12 6.02
C ASP A 123 1.50 2.19 5.92
N LEU A 124 1.67 0.94 6.35
CA LEU A 124 0.61 -0.06 6.41
C LEU A 124 0.18 -0.27 7.86
N PHE A 125 -1.13 -0.20 8.09
CA PHE A 125 -1.76 -0.44 9.38
C PHE A 125 -2.74 -1.59 9.31
N GLY A 126 -2.78 -2.38 10.38
CA GLY A 126 -3.63 -3.55 10.49
C GLY A 126 -3.32 -4.31 11.78
N HIS A 127 -3.77 -5.55 11.84
CA HIS A 127 -3.46 -6.44 12.96
C HIS A 127 -3.31 -7.89 12.48
N LEU A 128 -2.73 -8.71 13.34
CA LEU A 128 -2.53 -10.14 13.15
C LEU A 128 -3.53 -10.92 14.01
N VAL A 129 -3.94 -12.09 13.56
CA VAL A 129 -4.78 -13.06 14.29
C VAL A 129 -4.23 -14.46 14.16
#